data_AF-A0A8H3VEY0-F1
#
_entry.id   AF-A0A8H3VEY0-F1
#
_cell.length_a   1.000
_cell.length_b   1.000
_cell.length_c   1.000
_cell.angle_alpha   90.00
_cell.angle_beta   90.00
_cell.angle_gamma   90.00
#
_symmetry.space_group_name_H-M   'P 1'
#
loop_
_entity.id
_entity.type
_entity.pdbx_description
1 polymer ?
#
loop_
_entity_poly.entity_id
_entity_poly.type
_entity_poly.pdbx_seq_one_letter_code
_entity_poly.pdbx_strand_id
1 'polypeptide(L)'
;MPATKFSNDIDFVPHDKPKKAHKGDPPKPLKLPDFDPLRIQNCLRHSQHRNLPDSCDRNIAIDLWDLFFTPQELDKFVEYTNKNAELNPYHETLWDRKWTPITNA
;
A
#
# COMPACT_ATOMS: atom_id res chain seq x y z
N MET A 1 -36.93 64.19 20.96
CA MET A 1 -36.76 62.79 21.41
C MET A 1 -35.98 62.05 20.34
N PRO A 2 -34.81 61.44 20.62
CA PRO A 2 -34.17 60.55 19.67
C PRO A 2 -34.70 59.12 19.86
N ALA A 3 -35.20 58.53 18.77
CA ALA A 3 -35.64 57.15 18.71
C ALA A 3 -34.44 56.20 18.75
N THR A 4 -34.43 55.24 19.67
CA THR A 4 -33.49 54.11 19.65
C THR A 4 -34.25 52.85 19.24
N LYS A 5 -33.85 52.35 18.06
CA LYS A 5 -34.41 51.22 17.35
C LYS A 5 -34.05 49.93 18.11
N PHE A 6 -35.02 49.30 18.77
CA PHE A 6 -34.89 47.90 19.15
C PHE A 6 -35.26 47.06 17.93
N SER A 7 -34.24 46.52 17.26
CA SER A 7 -34.44 45.56 16.19
C SER A 7 -34.91 44.24 16.81
N ASN A 8 -36.08 43.74 16.43
CA ASN A 8 -36.59 42.42 16.84
C ASN A 8 -36.00 41.28 15.97
N ASP A 9 -34.80 41.51 15.44
CA ASP A 9 -34.15 40.56 14.55
C ASP A 9 -33.48 39.47 15.39
N ILE A 10 -33.90 38.22 15.19
CA ILE A 10 -33.38 37.05 15.92
C ILE A 10 -31.87 36.86 15.70
N ASP A 11 -31.38 37.36 14.56
CA ASP A 11 -29.96 37.29 14.20
C ASP A 11 -29.12 38.44 14.76
N PHE A 12 -29.72 39.35 15.55
CA PHE A 12 -28.96 40.41 16.23
C PHE A 12 -28.21 39.87 17.45
N VAL A 13 -26.99 39.37 17.21
CA VAL A 13 -26.09 38.92 18.28
C VAL A 13 -25.30 40.12 18.83
N PRO A 14 -25.45 40.49 20.12
CA PRO A 14 -24.65 41.55 20.74
C PRO A 14 -23.17 41.20 20.68
N HIS A 15 -22.36 42.12 20.17
CA HIS A 15 -20.93 41.92 19.96
C HIS A 15 -20.10 42.10 21.25
N ASP A 16 -20.50 41.45 22.34
CA ASP A 16 -19.68 41.40 23.55
C ASP A 16 -18.53 40.39 23.33
N LYS A 17 -17.35 40.91 23.02
CA LYS A 17 -16.14 40.11 22.82
C LYS A 17 -15.74 39.47 24.15
N PRO A 18 -15.65 38.12 24.27
CA PRO A 18 -15.12 37.51 25.48
C PRO A 18 -13.63 37.87 25.62
N LYS A 19 -13.25 38.48 26.75
CA LYS A 19 -11.84 38.70 27.11
C LYS A 19 -11.18 37.32 27.25
N LYS A 20 -10.35 36.94 26.28
CA LYS A 20 -9.56 35.69 26.34
C LYS A 20 -8.62 35.79 27.53
N ALA A 21 -8.81 34.94 28.54
CA ALA A 21 -7.83 34.76 29.59
C ALA A 21 -6.50 34.30 28.97
N HIS A 22 -5.40 34.91 29.42
CA HIS A 22 -4.06 34.55 28.99
C HIS A 22 -3.84 33.06 29.24
N LYS A 23 -3.81 32.24 28.18
CA LYS A 23 -3.36 30.86 28.30
C LYS A 23 -1.89 30.94 28.71
N GLY A 24 -1.54 30.34 29.85
CA GLY A 24 -0.17 30.29 30.35
C GLY A 24 0.76 29.69 29.30
N ASP A 25 2.05 29.99 29.44
CA ASP A 25 3.05 29.58 28.45
C ASP A 25 3.00 28.07 28.19
N PRO A 26 3.13 27.65 26.92
CA PRO A 26 3.08 26.25 26.56
C PRO A 26 4.18 25.47 27.30
N PRO A 27 3.90 24.26 27.79
CA PRO A 27 4.88 23.45 28.50
C PRO A 27 6.09 23.20 27.61
N LYS A 28 7.29 23.25 28.21
CA LYS A 28 8.55 23.01 27.48
C LYS A 28 8.58 21.57 26.96
N PRO A 29 9.09 21.35 25.73
CA PRO A 29 9.19 20.01 25.16
C PRO A 29 10.12 19.15 26.01
N LEU A 30 9.74 17.88 26.19
CA LEU A 30 10.55 16.87 26.86
C LEU A 30 11.82 16.62 26.04
N LYS A 31 12.97 16.51 26.72
CA LYS A 31 14.24 16.14 26.05
C LYS A 31 14.10 14.72 25.52
N LEU A 32 14.31 14.55 24.21
CA LEU A 32 14.42 13.22 23.62
C LEU A 32 15.69 12.51 24.15
N PRO A 33 15.65 11.19 24.34
CA PRO A 33 16.84 10.42 24.65
C PRO A 33 17.85 10.51 23.51
N ASP A 34 19.12 10.33 23.83
CA ASP A 34 20.18 10.31 22.82
C ASP A 34 19.92 9.17 21.82
N PHE A 35 19.75 9.53 20.55
CA PHE A 35 19.56 8.58 19.47
C PHE A 35 20.94 8.09 19.00
N ASP A 36 21.28 6.85 19.32
CA ASP A 36 22.43 6.16 18.74
C ASP A 36 21.93 5.13 17.71
N PRO A 37 22.01 5.40 16.40
CA PRO A 37 21.55 4.46 15.38
C PRO A 37 22.38 3.19 15.47
N LEU A 38 21.69 2.04 15.56
CA LEU A 38 22.33 0.73 15.52
C LEU A 38 23.22 0.63 14.27
N ARG A 39 24.53 0.52 14.49
CA ARG A 39 25.49 0.31 13.42
C ARG A 39 25.24 -1.06 12.81
N ILE A 40 24.69 -1.10 11.60
CA ILE A 40 24.55 -2.33 10.81
C ILE A 40 25.95 -2.79 10.43
N GLN A 41 26.53 -3.67 11.23
CA GLN A 41 27.72 -4.41 10.84
C GLN A 41 27.33 -5.32 9.67
N ASN A 42 28.03 -5.20 8.54
CA ASN A 42 27.86 -5.96 7.27
C ASN A 42 27.03 -5.33 6.15
N CYS A 43 27.01 -4.00 5.98
CA CYS A 43 26.44 -3.38 4.78
C CYS A 43 27.05 -3.88 3.44
N LEU A 44 28.28 -4.40 3.45
CA LEU A 44 28.99 -4.88 2.25
C LEU A 44 29.04 -6.41 2.10
N ARG A 45 28.71 -7.19 3.15
CA ARG A 45 28.81 -8.66 3.13
C ARG A 45 27.66 -9.32 2.35
N HIS A 46 26.59 -8.57 2.09
CA HIS A 46 25.43 -9.03 1.32
C HIS A 46 25.61 -8.97 -0.21
N SER A 47 26.77 -8.52 -0.71
CA SER A 47 26.98 -8.36 -2.16
C SER A 47 27.57 -9.58 -2.88
N GLN A 48 28.15 -10.54 -2.15
CA GLN A 48 28.95 -11.62 -2.77
C GLN A 48 28.22 -12.97 -2.83
N HIS A 49 27.25 -13.20 -1.94
CA HIS A 49 26.44 -14.42 -1.96
C HIS A 49 24.99 -14.01 -1.74
N ARG A 50 24.24 -13.89 -2.85
CA ARG A 50 22.78 -14.00 -2.76
C ARG A 50 22.51 -15.36 -2.13
N ASN A 51 21.69 -15.39 -1.09
CA ASN A 51 21.29 -16.61 -0.37
C ASN A 51 20.39 -17.48 -1.27
N LEU A 52 20.95 -17.97 -2.37
CA LEU A 52 20.30 -18.95 -3.22
C LEU A 52 20.55 -20.34 -2.60
N PRO A 53 19.57 -21.25 -2.68
CA PRO A 53 19.80 -22.63 -2.30
C PRO A 53 20.96 -23.25 -3.09
N ASP A 54 21.70 -24.15 -2.45
CA ASP A 54 22.83 -24.85 -3.09
C ASP A 54 22.42 -25.65 -4.33
N SER A 55 21.14 -26.00 -4.45
CA SER A 55 20.55 -26.72 -5.59
C SER A 55 20.17 -25.83 -6.78
N CYS A 56 20.35 -24.51 -6.71
CA CYS A 56 19.92 -23.57 -7.75
C CYS A 56 21.11 -23.11 -8.60
N ASP A 57 21.16 -23.49 -9.89
CA ASP A 57 22.14 -22.95 -10.82
C ASP A 57 21.67 -21.60 -11.38
N ARG A 58 22.46 -20.55 -11.10
CA ARG A 58 22.21 -19.19 -11.58
C ARG A 58 22.28 -19.04 -13.10
N ASN A 59 22.98 -19.95 -13.78
CA ASN A 59 23.10 -19.92 -15.23
C ASN A 59 21.89 -20.57 -15.91
N ILE A 60 21.07 -21.28 -15.14
CA ILE A 60 19.88 -21.95 -15.60
C ILE A 60 18.68 -21.09 -15.22
N ALA A 61 18.09 -20.43 -16.23
CA ALA A 61 16.96 -19.53 -16.01
C ALA A 61 15.75 -20.24 -15.38
N ILE A 62 15.56 -21.54 -15.66
CA ILE A 62 14.46 -22.33 -15.10
C ILE A 62 14.66 -22.59 -13.60
N ASP A 63 15.88 -22.87 -13.14
CA ASP A 63 16.18 -23.06 -11.71
C ASP A 63 15.90 -21.80 -10.89
N LEU A 64 16.11 -20.62 -11.48
CA LEU A 64 15.76 -19.35 -10.85
C LEU A 64 14.25 -19.11 -10.83
N TRP A 65 13.53 -19.58 -11.84
CA TRP A 65 12.08 -19.49 -11.93
C TRP A 65 11.39 -20.37 -10.87
N ASP A 66 11.89 -21.59 -10.71
CA ASP A 66 11.36 -22.58 -9.76
C ASP A 66 11.48 -22.16 -8.29
N LEU A 67 12.31 -21.15 -7.98
CA LEU A 67 12.37 -20.55 -6.65
C LEU A 67 11.14 -19.73 -6.28
N PHE A 68 10.42 -19.20 -7.28
CA PHE A 68 9.29 -18.30 -7.07
C PHE A 68 7.95 -18.98 -7.29
N PHE A 69 7.92 -20.00 -8.14
CA PHE A 69 6.69 -20.69 -8.49
C PHE A 69 6.86 -22.18 -8.30
N THR A 70 6.07 -22.72 -7.39
CA THR A 70 5.98 -24.16 -7.21
C THR A 70 5.08 -24.78 -8.30
N PRO A 71 5.31 -26.05 -8.68
CA PRO A 71 4.43 -26.74 -9.63
C PRO A 71 2.95 -26.71 -9.21
N GLN A 72 2.68 -26.81 -7.90
CA GLN A 72 1.33 -26.76 -7.35
C GLN A 72 0.66 -25.38 -7.51
N GLU A 73 1.42 -24.30 -7.52
CA GLU A 73 0.89 -22.96 -7.81
C GLU A 73 0.56 -22.82 -9.29
N LEU A 74 1.41 -23.33 -10.17
CA LEU A 74 1.15 -23.36 -11.61
C LEU A 74 -0.11 -24.18 -11.93
N ASP A 75 -0.31 -25.32 -11.27
CA ASP A 75 -1.53 -26.12 -11.41
C ASP A 75 -2.79 -25.33 -11.04
N LYS A 76 -2.74 -24.57 -9.94
CA LYS A 76 -3.85 -23.70 -9.53
C LYS A 76 -4.10 -22.56 -10.51
N PHE A 77 -3.05 -21.99 -11.10
CA PHE A 77 -3.21 -20.98 -12.16
C PHE A 77 -3.92 -21.57 -13.37
N VAL A 78 -3.57 -22.78 -13.78
CA VAL A 78 -4.21 -23.49 -14.89
C VAL A 78 -5.68 -23.75 -14.60
N GLU A 79 -5.99 -24.32 -13.42
CA GLU A 79 -7.36 -24.62 -13.00
C GLU A 79 -8.21 -23.34 -12.96
N TYR A 80 -7.71 -22.28 -12.32
CA TYR A 80 -8.43 -21.01 -12.18
C TYR A 80 -8.67 -20.34 -13.54
N THR A 81 -7.64 -20.32 -14.40
CA THR A 81 -7.74 -19.72 -15.73
C THR A 81 -8.75 -20.45 -16.59
N ASN A 82 -8.72 -21.79 -16.59
CA ASN A 82 -9.67 -22.59 -17.35
C ASN A 82 -11.10 -22.40 -16.84
N LYS A 83 -11.31 -22.43 -15.52
CA LYS A 83 -12.62 -22.21 -14.90
C LYS A 83 -13.22 -20.84 -15.25
N ASN A 84 -12.43 -19.78 -15.24
CA ASN A 84 -12.92 -18.44 -15.58
C ASN A 84 -13.15 -18.24 -17.08
N ALA A 85 -12.34 -18.88 -17.92
CA ALA A 85 -12.55 -18.84 -19.36
C ALA A 85 -13.86 -19.54 -19.77
N GLU A 86 -14.26 -20.61 -19.07
CA GLU A 86 -15.58 -21.23 -19.25
C GLU A 86 -16.74 -20.30 -18.89
N LEU A 87 -16.56 -19.45 -17.87
CA LEU A 87 -17.61 -18.52 -17.40
C LEU A 87 -17.77 -17.29 -18.31
N ASN A 88 -16.73 -16.91 -19.05
CA ASN A 88 -16.74 -15.78 -19.99
C ASN A 88 -16.29 -16.23 -21.39
N PRO A 89 -17.12 -16.96 -22.14
CA PRO A 89 -16.77 -17.42 -23.49
C PRO A 89 -16.71 -16.30 -24.55
N TYR A 90 -16.99 -15.04 -24.16
CA TYR A 90 -16.93 -13.89 -25.06
C TYR A 90 -15.51 -13.34 -25.14
N HIS A 91 -14.81 -13.68 -26.23
CA HIS A 91 -13.81 -12.79 -26.80
C HIS A 91 -14.49 -11.97 -27.88
N GLU A 92 -14.77 -10.69 -27.57
CA GLU A 92 -14.88 -9.68 -28.62
C GLU A 92 -13.53 -9.65 -29.36
N THR A 93 -13.56 -10.25 -30.54
CA THR A 93 -12.67 -10.15 -31.69
C THR A 93 -11.48 -9.20 -31.58
N LEU A 94 -10.28 -9.76 -31.76
CA LEU A 94 -9.25 -9.16 -32.63
C LEU A 94 -8.48 -10.23 -33.45
N TRP A 95 -8.58 -11.53 -33.11
CA TRP A 95 -7.83 -12.61 -33.76
C TRP A 95 -8.68 -13.90 -33.71
N ASP A 96 -8.88 -14.59 -34.84
CA ASP A 96 -9.73 -15.79 -35.03
C ASP A 96 -9.32 -17.04 -34.21
N ARG A 97 -8.55 -16.88 -33.13
CA ARG A 97 -8.17 -17.99 -32.26
C ARG A 97 -9.32 -18.31 -31.30
N LYS A 98 -9.98 -19.43 -31.57
CA LYS A 98 -10.87 -20.07 -30.59
C LYS A 98 -10.09 -20.34 -29.31
N TRP A 99 -10.69 -20.03 -28.17
CA TRP A 99 -10.13 -20.39 -26.88
C TRP A 99 -9.89 -21.91 -26.81
N THR A 100 -8.74 -22.30 -26.26
CA THR A 100 -8.41 -23.69 -25.95
C THR A 100 -7.94 -23.75 -24.50
N PRO A 101 -8.34 -24.78 -23.74
CA PRO A 101 -7.92 -24.92 -22.35
C PRO A 101 -6.41 -25.09 -22.27
N ILE A 102 -5.82 -24.50 -21.23
CA ILE A 102 -4.40 -24.70 -20.93
C ILE A 102 -4.24 -26.13 -20.41
N THR A 103 -3.33 -26.90 -21.02
CA THR A 103 -2.95 -28.25 -20.60
C THR A 103 -1.59 -28.23 -19.93
N ASN A 104 -1.43 -28.96 -18.83
CA ASN A 104 -0.11 -29.25 -18.28
C ASN A 104 0.68 -30.12 -19.28
N ALA A 105 1.93 -29.74 -19.55
CA ALA A 105 2.85 -30.48 -20.40
C ALA A 105 3.49 -31.65 -19.67
#